data_AF-A0A134BID9-F1
#
_entry.id   AF-A0A134BID9-F1
#
_cell.length_a   1.000
_cell.length_b   1.000
_cell.length_c   1.000
_cell.angle_alpha   90.00
_cell.angle_beta   90.00
_cell.angle_gamma   90.00
#
_symmetry.space_group_name_H-M   'P 1'
#
loop_
_entity.id
_entity.type
_entity.pdbx_description
1 polymer ?
#
loop_
_entity_poly.entity_id
_entity_poly.type
_entity_poly.pdbx_seq_one_letter_code
_entity_poly.pdbx_strand_id
1 'polypeptide(L)'
;MYGRRLEKPKILEYNSVREQYDAIISLIKNKNMEDVGILFRHNDDVQRAYEYFKNHEINVEAKYGQFMDLDFNSDNPKMMTYHSSKGLQFEHVFIPECNVENEDNRNPLYVAITRTYRSLYIMHSGNLSSLFDDIPNTLYDSSLSSGTKLTL
;
A
#
# COMPACT_ATOMS: atom_id res chain seq x y z
N MET A 1 16.21 -21.69 11.77
CA MET A 1 15.61 -20.56 11.02
C MET A 1 14.22 -20.32 11.57
N TYR A 2 14.01 -19.27 12.36
CA TYR A 2 12.67 -18.87 12.79
C TYR A 2 11.98 -18.20 11.61
N GLY A 3 10.98 -18.85 11.02
CA GLY A 3 10.15 -18.22 10.00
C GLY A 3 9.47 -17.00 10.61
N ARG A 4 9.84 -15.80 10.14
CA ARG A 4 9.12 -14.57 10.50
C ARG A 4 7.66 -14.77 10.17
N ARG A 5 6.80 -14.65 11.18
CA ARG A 5 5.34 -14.86 11.05
C ARG A 5 4.80 -13.86 10.03
N LEU A 6 4.17 -14.35 8.97
CA LEU A 6 3.44 -13.50 8.03
C LEU A 6 2.33 -12.79 8.82
N GLU A 7 2.29 -11.47 8.74
CA GLU A 7 1.20 -10.69 9.34
C GLU A 7 -0.05 -10.86 8.49
N LYS A 8 -1.23 -10.87 9.14
CA LYS A 8 -2.47 -10.76 8.38
C LYS A 8 -2.47 -9.46 7.57
N PRO A 9 -2.98 -9.49 6.33
CA PRO A 9 -3.31 -8.28 5.60
C PRO A 9 -4.18 -7.36 6.46
N LYS A 10 -4.04 -6.06 6.24
CA LYS A 10 -4.85 -5.05 6.91
C LYS A 10 -5.74 -4.38 5.89
N ILE A 11 -7.02 -4.27 6.18
CA ILE A 11 -7.97 -3.47 5.40
C ILE A 11 -8.41 -2.33 6.30
N LEU A 12 -8.01 -1.10 5.97
CA LEU A 12 -8.10 0.05 6.86
C LEU A 12 -8.96 1.14 6.23
N GLU A 13 -9.99 1.55 6.95
CA GLU A 13 -10.86 2.68 6.55
C GLU A 13 -10.33 3.99 7.12
N TYR A 14 -10.37 5.04 6.30
CA TYR A 14 -10.04 6.42 6.68
C TYR A 14 -11.10 7.39 6.16
N ASN A 15 -11.18 8.59 6.74
CA ASN A 15 -12.20 9.57 6.32
C ASN A 15 -11.85 10.23 4.99
N SER A 16 -10.57 10.25 4.62
CA SER A 16 -10.11 10.89 3.39
C SER A 16 -8.86 10.23 2.84
N VAL A 17 -8.63 10.45 1.54
CA VAL A 17 -7.40 9.99 0.88
C VAL A 17 -6.14 10.59 1.53
N ARG A 18 -6.20 11.84 2.00
CA ARG A 18 -5.08 12.48 2.70
C ARG A 18 -4.76 11.76 4.00
N GLU A 19 -5.77 11.37 4.78
CA GLU A 19 -5.57 10.57 5.99
C GLU A 19 -4.94 9.20 5.68
N GLN A 20 -5.28 8.58 4.54
CA GLN A 20 -4.58 7.37 4.12
C GLN A 20 -3.09 7.64 3.87
N TYR A 21 -2.76 8.73 3.17
CA TYR A 21 -1.37 9.09 2.90
C TYR A 21 -0.60 9.39 4.19
N ASP A 22 -1.18 10.14 5.11
CA ASP A 22 -0.59 10.45 6.41
C ASP A 22 -0.32 9.17 7.22
N ALA A 23 -1.24 8.19 7.15
CA ALA A 23 -1.07 6.90 7.79
C ALA A 23 0.05 6.06 7.14
N ILE A 24 0.17 6.07 5.81
CA ILE A 24 1.28 5.41 5.10
C ILE A 24 2.61 6.03 5.53
N ILE A 25 2.73 7.35 5.51
CA ILE A 25 3.93 8.08 5.95
C ILE A 25 4.28 7.70 7.39
N SER A 26 3.29 7.70 8.28
CA SER A 26 3.46 7.35 9.69
C SER A 26 3.92 5.91 9.87
N LEU A 27 3.36 4.96 9.12
CA LEU A 27 3.74 3.54 9.18
C LEU A 27 5.17 3.31 8.70
N ILE A 28 5.54 3.92 7.56
CA ILE A 28 6.89 3.81 7.00
C ILE A 28 7.92 4.34 8.01
N LYS A 29 7.69 5.53 8.57
CA LYS A 29 8.59 6.15 9.56
C LYS A 29 8.65 5.37 10.87
N ASN A 30 7.50 5.09 11.48
CA ASN A 30 7.45 4.52 12.83
C ASN A 30 7.93 3.07 12.89
N LYS A 31 7.79 2.32 11.79
CA LYS A 31 8.23 0.93 11.70
C LYS A 31 9.59 0.77 11.00
N ASN A 32 10.21 1.87 10.56
CA ASN A 32 11.44 1.88 9.77
C ASN A 32 11.34 0.88 8.59
N MET A 33 10.29 1.01 7.80
CA MET A 33 10.03 0.12 6.67
C MET A 33 10.99 0.42 5.52
N GLU A 34 11.62 -0.63 5.03
CA GLU A 34 12.42 -0.66 3.81
C GLU A 34 11.68 -1.51 2.76
N ASP A 35 12.10 -1.47 1.49
CA ASP A 35 11.49 -2.25 0.40
C ASP A 35 9.95 -2.08 0.33
N VAL A 36 9.52 -0.82 0.14
CA VAL A 36 8.11 -0.42 0.16
C VAL A 36 7.59 -0.14 -1.25
N GLY A 37 6.50 -0.83 -1.63
CA GLY A 37 5.70 -0.50 -2.81
C GLY A 37 4.39 0.20 -2.42
N ILE A 38 4.10 1.36 -3.01
CA ILE A 38 2.82 2.05 -2.85
C ILE A 38 2.12 2.03 -4.22
N LEU A 39 1.09 1.20 -4.33
CA LEU A 39 0.54 0.80 -5.61
C LEU A 39 -0.84 1.42 -5.82
N PHE A 40 -1.01 2.08 -6.96
CA PHE A 40 -2.23 2.82 -7.30
C PHE A 40 -2.89 2.25 -8.54
N ARG A 41 -4.13 2.65 -8.77
CA ARG A 41 -4.87 2.24 -9.96
C ARG A 41 -4.44 3.05 -11.18
N HIS A 42 -4.51 4.37 -11.10
CA HIS A 42 -4.27 5.26 -12.23
C HIS A 42 -2.99 6.06 -12.08
N ASN A 43 -2.46 6.54 -13.21
CA ASN A 43 -1.26 7.37 -13.22
C ASN A 43 -1.48 8.69 -12.46
N ASP A 44 -2.67 9.27 -12.56
CA ASP A 44 -3.02 10.52 -11.88
C ASP A 44 -2.99 10.37 -10.35
N ASP A 45 -3.33 9.18 -9.84
CA ASP A 45 -3.23 8.86 -8.41
C ASP A 45 -1.78 8.77 -7.96
N VAL A 46 -0.92 8.11 -8.77
CA VAL A 46 0.52 8.04 -8.50
C VAL A 46 1.12 9.45 -8.47
N GLN A 47 0.80 10.29 -9.46
CA GLN A 47 1.32 11.66 -9.52
C GLN A 47 0.88 12.47 -8.30
N ARG A 48 -0.41 12.42 -7.95
CA ARG A 48 -0.96 13.15 -6.80
C ARG A 48 -0.34 12.68 -5.48
N ALA A 49 -0.12 11.38 -5.31
CA ALA A 49 0.56 10.84 -4.13
C ALA A 49 2.04 11.24 -4.10
N TYR A 50 2.75 11.18 -5.23
CA TYR A 50 4.15 11.58 -5.34
C TYR A 50 4.34 13.03 -4.89
N GLU A 51 3.53 13.95 -5.43
CA GLU A 51 3.53 15.37 -5.05
C GLU A 51 3.20 15.55 -3.57
N TYR A 52 2.19 14.84 -3.05
CA TYR A 52 1.82 14.90 -1.64
C TYR A 52 2.98 14.50 -0.72
N PHE A 53 3.61 13.34 -0.96
CA PHE A 53 4.68 12.82 -0.12
C PHE A 53 5.93 13.69 -0.17
N LYS A 54 6.29 14.23 -1.35
CA LYS A 54 7.39 15.19 -1.50
C LYS A 54 7.14 16.48 -0.71
N ASN A 55 5.91 16.99 -0.71
CA ASN A 55 5.52 18.16 0.08
C ASN A 55 5.54 17.90 1.60
N HIS A 56 5.53 16.63 2.03
CA HIS A 56 5.68 16.21 3.43
C HIS A 56 7.11 15.74 3.75
N GLU A 57 8.08 16.17 2.93
CA GLU A 57 9.52 15.88 3.10
C GLU A 57 9.85 14.39 3.14
N ILE A 58 9.06 13.57 2.43
CA ILE A 58 9.34 12.15 2.26
C ILE A 58 10.04 11.94 0.92
N ASN A 59 11.20 11.29 0.95
CA ASN A 59 11.84 10.83 -0.26
C ASN A 59 11.07 9.62 -0.79
N VAL A 60 10.52 9.77 -1.98
CA VAL A 60 9.76 8.74 -2.71
C VAL A 60 10.16 8.79 -4.16
N GLU A 61 10.03 7.66 -4.83
CA GLU A 61 10.32 7.47 -6.25
C GLU A 61 9.04 7.07 -6.96
N ALA A 62 8.84 7.50 -8.20
CA ALA A 62 7.60 7.22 -8.89
C ALA A 62 7.75 6.86 -10.37
N LYS A 63 6.76 6.11 -10.86
CA LYS A 63 6.53 5.88 -12.28
C LYS A 63 5.06 6.15 -12.62
N TYR A 64 4.83 7.13 -13.49
CA TYR A 64 3.50 7.44 -14.02
C TYR A 64 3.58 8.08 -15.40
N GLY A 65 2.73 7.66 -16.34
CA GLY A 65 2.79 8.12 -17.72
C GLY A 65 4.19 7.90 -18.32
N GLN A 66 4.86 8.99 -18.71
CA GLN A 66 6.25 8.98 -19.18
C GLN A 66 7.27 9.33 -18.08
N PHE A 67 6.82 9.78 -16.90
CA PHE A 67 7.68 10.06 -15.76
C PHE A 67 8.20 8.76 -15.16
N MET A 68 9.51 8.72 -14.88
CA MET A 68 10.20 7.54 -14.40
C MET A 68 11.41 7.96 -13.54
N ASP A 69 11.30 7.76 -12.23
CA ASP A 69 12.31 8.13 -11.22
C ASP A 69 12.62 6.95 -10.28
N LEU A 70 12.27 5.71 -10.67
CA LEU A 70 12.54 4.54 -9.82
C LEU A 70 14.04 4.19 -9.83
N ASP A 71 14.63 4.12 -8.63
CA ASP A 71 15.95 3.55 -8.39
C ASP A 71 15.81 2.29 -7.53
N PHE A 72 15.97 1.13 -8.16
CA PHE A 72 15.83 -0.17 -7.49
C PHE A 72 17.00 -0.52 -6.56
N ASN A 73 18.02 0.34 -6.45
CA ASN A 73 19.10 0.19 -5.48
C ASN A 73 18.88 1.03 -4.22
N SER A 74 17.81 1.82 -4.17
CA SER A 74 17.45 2.63 -3.01
C SER A 74 16.36 1.96 -2.16
N ASP A 75 16.33 2.30 -0.87
CA ASP A 75 15.26 1.91 0.06
C ASP A 75 14.07 2.88 0.04
N ASN A 76 14.08 3.90 -0.83
CA ASN A 76 12.96 4.84 -0.92
C ASN A 76 11.69 4.10 -1.38
N PRO A 77 10.51 4.45 -0.83
CA PRO A 77 9.25 3.91 -1.30
C PRO A 77 9.03 4.17 -2.79
N LYS A 78 8.59 3.13 -3.50
CA LYS A 78 8.35 3.14 -4.94
C LYS A 78 6.86 3.19 -5.24
N MET A 79 6.45 4.28 -5.88
CA MET A 79 5.06 4.56 -6.24
C MET A 79 4.80 4.25 -7.71
N MET A 80 3.79 3.45 -8.01
CA MET A 80 3.45 3.13 -9.40
C MET A 80 2.06 2.56 -9.53
N THR A 81 1.59 2.40 -10.77
CA THR A 81 0.33 1.73 -11.03
C THR A 81 0.41 0.22 -10.80
N TYR A 82 -0.72 -0.43 -10.54
CA TYR A 82 -0.84 -1.90 -10.46
C TYR A 82 -0.18 -2.57 -11.67
N HIS A 83 -0.45 -2.07 -12.87
CA HIS A 83 0.12 -2.59 -14.11
C HIS A 83 1.64 -2.43 -14.16
N SER A 84 2.15 -1.26 -13.75
CA SER A 84 3.59 -0.97 -13.75
C SER A 84 4.38 -1.82 -12.75
N SER A 85 3.72 -2.31 -11.69
CA SER A 85 4.34 -3.15 -10.67
C SER A 85 4.60 -4.60 -11.10
N LYS A 86 4.10 -5.01 -12.28
CA LYS A 86 4.21 -6.39 -12.75
C LYS A 86 5.69 -6.80 -12.87
N GLY A 87 6.04 -7.89 -12.19
CA GLY A 87 7.42 -8.41 -12.15
C GLY A 87 8.28 -7.87 -11.01
N LEU A 88 7.78 -6.89 -10.26
CA LEU A 88 8.41 -6.41 -9.03
C LEU A 88 7.86 -7.14 -7.80
N GLN A 89 8.60 -7.12 -6.70
CA GLN A 89 8.19 -7.60 -5.38
C GLN A 89 8.71 -6.63 -4.32
N PHE A 90 7.96 -6.50 -3.24
CA PHE A 90 8.24 -5.60 -2.12
C PHE A 90 7.96 -6.31 -0.78
N GLU A 91 8.70 -5.97 0.27
CA GLU A 91 8.43 -6.47 1.61
C GLU A 91 7.07 -5.96 2.09
N HIS A 92 6.84 -4.67 1.90
CA HIS A 92 5.64 -3.97 2.35
C HIS A 92 4.91 -3.36 1.16
N VAL A 93 3.62 -3.69 1.01
CA VAL A 93 2.77 -3.11 -0.03
C VAL A 93 1.61 -2.34 0.59
N PHE A 94 1.47 -1.09 0.16
CA PHE A 94 0.30 -0.25 0.42
C PHE A 94 -0.53 -0.14 -0.86
N ILE A 95 -1.84 -0.34 -0.73
CA ILE A 95 -2.85 -0.16 -1.78
C ILE A 95 -3.84 0.90 -1.28
N PRO A 96 -3.51 2.20 -1.39
CA PRO A 96 -4.44 3.27 -1.07
C PRO A 96 -5.59 3.35 -2.08
N GLU A 97 -6.66 4.03 -1.67
CA GLU A 97 -7.78 4.38 -2.53
C GLU A 97 -8.44 3.15 -3.18
N CYS A 98 -8.50 2.05 -2.43
CA CYS A 98 -9.06 0.77 -2.86
C CYS A 98 -10.61 0.78 -2.84
N ASN A 99 -11.20 1.78 -3.49
CA ASN A 99 -12.63 2.02 -3.53
C ASN A 99 -13.31 1.27 -4.70
N VAL A 100 -14.64 1.15 -4.63
CA VAL A 100 -15.50 0.43 -5.60
C VAL A 100 -15.34 0.92 -7.03
N GLU A 101 -14.86 0.05 -7.93
CA GLU A 101 -14.96 0.25 -9.38
C GLU A 101 -14.87 -1.07 -10.15
N ASN A 102 -15.87 -1.31 -11.03
CA ASN A 102 -16.09 -2.31 -12.09
C ASN A 102 -15.27 -3.63 -12.10
N GLU A 103 -15.92 -4.75 -12.45
CA GLU A 103 -15.33 -6.10 -12.49
C GLU A 103 -14.02 -6.22 -13.30
N ASP A 104 -13.82 -5.39 -14.33
CA ASP A 104 -12.60 -5.33 -15.15
C ASP A 104 -11.32 -5.08 -14.34
N ASN A 105 -11.46 -4.60 -13.10
CA ASN A 105 -10.35 -4.25 -12.21
C ASN A 105 -9.88 -5.38 -11.29
N ARG A 106 -10.49 -6.57 -11.37
CA ARG A 106 -10.09 -7.73 -10.58
C ARG A 106 -8.64 -8.14 -10.82
N ASN A 107 -8.26 -8.28 -12.08
CA ASN A 107 -6.93 -8.77 -12.45
C ASN A 107 -5.82 -7.80 -12.04
N PRO A 108 -5.92 -6.48 -12.31
CA PRO A 108 -4.94 -5.51 -11.84
C PRO A 108 -4.81 -5.47 -10.31
N LEU A 109 -5.92 -5.49 -9.56
CA LEU A 109 -5.87 -5.49 -8.10
C LEU A 109 -5.20 -6.76 -7.54
N TYR A 110 -5.50 -7.92 -8.11
CA TYR A 110 -4.83 -9.17 -7.74
C TYR A 110 -3.31 -9.12 -7.99
N VAL A 111 -2.89 -8.49 -9.11
CA VAL A 111 -1.46 -8.26 -9.37
C VAL A 111 -0.84 -7.42 -8.25
N ALA A 112 -1.48 -6.32 -7.84
CA ALA A 112 -1.00 -5.45 -6.78
C ALA A 112 -0.88 -6.18 -5.42
N ILE A 113 -1.91 -6.93 -5.03
CA ILE A 113 -1.95 -7.70 -3.79
C ILE A 113 -0.80 -8.72 -3.73
N THR A 114 -0.49 -9.38 -4.85
CA THR A 114 0.58 -10.38 -4.93
C THR A 114 2.00 -9.79 -5.05
N ARG A 115 2.15 -8.46 -5.00
CA ARG A 115 3.49 -7.83 -5.01
C ARG A 115 4.17 -7.89 -3.64
N THR A 116 3.44 -8.16 -2.55
CA THR A 116 4.06 -8.30 -1.22
C THR A 116 4.50 -9.73 -0.92
N TYR A 117 5.59 -9.88 -0.17
CA TYR A 117 5.97 -11.16 0.45
C TYR A 117 5.89 -11.14 1.99
N ARG A 118 5.50 -10.02 2.62
CA ARG A 118 5.45 -9.93 4.09
C ARG A 118 4.26 -9.16 4.67
N SER A 119 3.99 -7.94 4.22
CA SER A 119 2.91 -7.12 4.78
C SER A 119 2.10 -6.39 3.72
N LEU A 120 0.78 -6.56 3.79
CA LEU A 120 -0.18 -5.91 2.90
C LEU A 120 -1.09 -4.97 3.70
N TYR A 121 -1.21 -3.75 3.20
CA TYR A 121 -2.11 -2.72 3.71
C TYR A 121 -3.00 -2.25 2.56
N ILE A 122 -4.30 -2.55 2.65
CA ILE A 122 -5.33 -2.06 1.73
C ILE A 122 -6.08 -0.96 2.46
N MET A 123 -6.24 0.19 1.82
CA MET A 123 -6.81 1.38 2.45
C MET A 123 -7.91 1.95 1.56
N HIS A 124 -8.99 2.43 2.18
CA HIS A 124 -10.12 2.98 1.45
C HIS A 124 -10.75 4.15 2.22
N SER A 125 -11.48 4.98 1.49
CA SER A 125 -12.33 6.04 2.07
C SER A 125 -13.73 5.83 1.53
N GLY A 126 -14.70 5.59 2.42
CA GLY A 126 -16.04 5.18 2.02
C GLY A 126 -16.06 3.71 1.60
N ASN A 127 -16.80 3.37 0.54
CA ASN A 127 -17.05 1.97 0.18
C ASN A 127 -15.77 1.28 -0.32
N LEU A 128 -15.34 0.25 0.41
CA LEU A 128 -14.33 -0.72 -0.04
C LEU A 128 -14.80 -1.40 -1.33
N SER A 129 -13.85 -1.74 -2.21
CA SER A 129 -14.16 -2.50 -3.41
C SER A 129 -14.98 -3.77 -3.12
N SER A 130 -16.04 -4.01 -3.89
CA SER A 130 -16.89 -5.21 -3.77
C SER A 130 -16.13 -6.52 -3.98
N LEU A 131 -14.90 -6.45 -4.49
CA LEU A 131 -13.98 -7.58 -4.58
C LEU A 131 -13.62 -8.19 -3.23
N PHE A 132 -13.87 -7.46 -2.13
CA PHE A 132 -13.65 -7.93 -0.78
C PHE A 132 -14.93 -8.45 -0.11
N ASP A 133 -16.11 -8.34 -0.72
CA ASP A 133 -17.40 -8.75 -0.13
C ASP A 133 -17.42 -10.25 0.23
N ASP A 134 -16.77 -11.07 -0.59
CA ASP A 134 -16.69 -12.52 -0.42
C ASP A 134 -15.49 -12.97 0.45
N ILE A 135 -14.69 -12.05 0.99
CA ILE A 135 -13.48 -12.38 1.76
C ILE A 135 -13.82 -12.47 3.25
N PRO A 136 -13.67 -13.64 3.90
CA PRO A 136 -13.94 -13.76 5.33
C PRO A 136 -13.09 -12.82 6.18
N ASN A 137 -13.74 -12.09 7.09
CA ASN A 137 -13.08 -11.15 8.02
C ASN A 137 -12.03 -11.82 8.92
N THR A 138 -12.02 -13.14 9.03
CA THR A 138 -10.98 -13.89 9.75
C THR A 138 -9.61 -13.82 9.08
N LEU A 139 -9.55 -13.47 7.79
CA LEU A 139 -8.32 -13.47 6.98
C LEU A 139 -7.55 -12.15 7.02
N TYR A 140 -8.13 -11.07 7.55
CA TYR A 140 -7.50 -9.76 7.63
C TYR A 140 -7.80 -9.07 8.96
N ASP A 141 -7.03 -8.05 9.30
CA ASP A 141 -7.31 -7.17 10.43
C ASP A 141 -7.88 -5.84 9.93
N SER A 142 -8.95 -5.35 10.55
CA SER A 142 -9.58 -4.06 10.20
C SER A 142 -9.04 -2.85 10.98
N SER A 143 -8.00 -3.06 11.77
CA SER A 143 -7.34 -2.02 12.55
C SER A 143 -5.85 -2.31 12.70
N LEU A 144 -5.06 -1.28 12.97
CA LEU A 144 -3.67 -1.44 13.37
C LEU A 144 -3.67 -1.97 14.82
N SER A 145 -3.32 -3.23 15.02
CA SER A 145 -3.16 -3.76 16.38
C SER A 145 -2.07 -2.94 17.11
N SER A 146 -2.46 -2.32 18.23
CA SER A 146 -1.49 -1.76 19.17
C SER A 146 -0.69 -2.93 19.71
N GLY A 147 0.58 -3.07 19.29
CA GLY A 147 1.47 -4.06 19.89
C GLY A 147 1.39 -3.94 21.41
N THR A 148 1.13 -5.05 22.10
CA THR A 148 1.11 -5.12 23.55
C THR A 148 2.33 -4.42 24.11
N LYS A 149 2.14 -3.33 24.86
CA LYS A 149 3.22 -2.78 25.69
C LYS A 149 3.68 -3.90 26.60
N LEU A 150 4.88 -4.44 26.36
CA LEU A 150 5.55 -5.28 27.34
C LEU A 150 5.84 -4.36 28.54
N THR A 151 5.03 -4.47 29.59
CA THR A 151 5.43 -4.04 30.92
C THR A 151 6.58 -4.93 31.35
N LEU A 152 7.78 -4.34 31.43
CA LEU A 152 8.94 -4.90 32.13
C LEU A 152 8.64 -5.03 33.62
#